data_AF-A0AAV8X2N0-F1
#
_entry.id   AF-A0AAV8X2N0-F1
#
_cell.length_a   1.000
_cell.length_b   1.000
_cell.length_c   1.000
_cell.angle_alpha   90.00
_cell.angle_beta   90.00
_cell.angle_gamma   90.00
#
_symmetry.space_group_name_H-M   'P 1'
#
loop_
_entity.id
_entity.type
_entity.pdbx_description
1 polymer ?
#
loop_
_entity_poly.entity_id
_entity_poly.type
_entity_poly.pdbx_seq_one_letter_code
_entity_poly.pdbx_strand_id
1 'polypeptide(L)'
;MSFLALIQLLPVRLAILGTSLKFTCDELTHLIVKESEGFKCQSSIERKLWLENVKNFKKLVESRWNIELGSLANKDLQEKRWKKPLLLPLISDMNIANNCKQLFYNNQYNENTYKELVQCSLALLIVFNRRRIGDVQFLKIEDYKLEKNNIFADFESILTESEKVLTGKYKRVINSGKGSKAVVILIPEIIQDFINILLDNRSKYIPSDNEYVFATPGSTIKWGNGDVAIKNLSRKIKLKNPEAISTNKLRKQIATVMQILNLTKDETKQFSDFMGHTQKTYEQSYELPVDIYQTAKVSKILLMMENGCVPAEYKGKSLSQINFDFNLENAVESDTEAGTEIVLSKQNSSIVSQDETLNDQRLL
;
A
#
# COMPACT_ATOMS: atom_id res chain seq x y z
N MET A 1 -20.72 18.56 -5.08
CA MET A 1 -20.60 17.33 -4.28
C MET A 1 -21.93 16.60 -4.34
N SER A 2 -21.98 15.41 -4.92
CA SER A 2 -23.24 14.68 -5.13
C SER A 2 -23.82 14.15 -3.82
N PHE A 3 -25.15 14.08 -3.71
CA PHE A 3 -25.90 13.55 -2.57
C PHE A 3 -25.41 12.15 -2.13
N LEU A 4 -24.94 11.35 -3.10
CA LEU A 4 -24.29 10.06 -2.90
C LEU A 4 -23.01 10.12 -2.05
N ALA A 5 -22.19 11.16 -2.19
CA ALA A 5 -20.98 11.32 -1.37
C ALA A 5 -21.31 11.62 0.10
N LEU A 6 -22.43 12.31 0.34
CA LEU A 6 -22.93 12.61 1.69
C LEU A 6 -23.43 11.34 2.39
N ILE A 7 -24.17 10.49 1.66
CA ILE A 7 -24.66 9.19 2.15
C ILE A 7 -23.50 8.22 2.45
N GLN A 8 -22.44 8.23 1.66
CA GLN A 8 -21.27 7.37 1.89
C GLN A 8 -20.45 7.78 3.13
N LEU A 9 -20.50 9.05 3.53
CA LEU A 9 -19.79 9.56 4.71
C LEU A 9 -20.64 9.51 5.99
N LEU A 10 -21.96 9.32 5.87
CA LEU A 10 -22.92 9.29 6.97
C LEU A 10 -22.50 8.35 8.12
N PRO A 11 -22.04 7.11 7.86
CA PRO A 11 -21.69 6.19 8.94
C PRO A 11 -20.45 6.60 9.74
N VAL A 12 -19.42 7.13 9.06
CA VAL A 12 -18.20 7.64 9.71
C VAL A 12 -18.54 8.86 10.57
N ARG A 13 -19.42 9.74 10.05
CA ARG A 13 -19.89 10.91 10.77
C ARG A 13 -20.75 10.55 11.98
N LEU A 14 -21.59 9.53 11.89
CA LEU A 14 -22.40 9.02 13.01
C LEU A 14 -21.54 8.46 14.16
N ALA A 15 -20.43 7.79 13.84
CA ALA A 15 -19.49 7.31 14.85
C ALA A 15 -18.80 8.48 15.59
N ILE A 16 -18.36 9.50 14.86
CA ILE A 16 -17.71 10.70 15.44
C ILE A 16 -18.73 11.54 16.23
N LEU A 17 -19.96 11.63 15.74
CA LEU A 17 -21.04 12.42 16.34
C LEU A 17 -21.37 11.98 17.76
N GLY A 18 -21.30 10.68 18.07
CA GLY A 18 -21.49 10.19 19.45
C GLY A 18 -20.43 10.72 20.41
N THR A 19 -19.17 10.79 19.99
CA THR A 19 -18.08 11.37 20.79
C THR A 19 -18.22 12.88 20.92
N SER A 20 -18.58 13.56 19.82
CA SER A 20 -18.84 15.01 19.84
C SER A 20 -20.01 15.37 20.75
N LEU A 21 -21.11 14.61 20.73
CA LEU A 21 -22.28 14.84 21.58
C LEU A 21 -21.93 14.74 23.07
N LYS A 22 -21.09 13.77 23.46
CA LYS A 22 -20.58 13.65 24.83
C LYS A 22 -19.77 14.87 25.23
N PHE A 23 -18.85 15.30 24.36
CA PHE A 23 -18.02 16.48 24.59
C PHE A 23 -18.88 17.75 24.73
N THR A 24 -19.91 17.91 23.89
CA THR A 24 -20.85 19.04 24.02
C THR A 24 -21.68 18.99 25.30
N CYS A 25 -22.02 17.80 25.83
CA CYS A 25 -22.70 17.70 27.11
C CYS A 25 -21.80 18.13 28.28
N ASP A 26 -20.51 17.79 28.20
CA ASP A 26 -19.52 18.20 29.19
C ASP A 26 -19.29 19.72 29.16
N GLU A 27 -19.20 20.30 27.96
CA GLU A 27 -19.08 21.75 27.80
C GLU A 27 -20.35 22.48 28.26
N LEU A 28 -21.55 21.99 27.92
CA LEU A 28 -22.82 22.55 28.41
C LEU A 28 -22.92 22.49 29.94
N THR A 29 -22.49 21.39 30.55
CA THR A 29 -22.43 21.25 32.01
C THR A 29 -21.52 22.33 32.61
N HIS A 30 -20.35 22.55 32.02
CA HIS A 30 -19.41 23.58 32.45
C HIS A 30 -19.97 25.00 32.27
N LEU A 31 -20.61 25.31 31.15
CA LEU A 31 -21.21 26.61 30.85
C LEU A 31 -22.37 26.97 31.79
N ILE A 32 -23.18 25.98 32.19
CA ILE A 32 -24.28 26.12 33.16
C ILE A 32 -23.73 26.35 34.58
N VAL A 33 -22.66 25.64 34.96
CA VAL A 33 -22.02 25.83 36.28
C VAL A 33 -21.33 27.19 36.38
N LYS A 34 -20.72 27.67 35.29
CA LYS A 34 -19.99 28.94 35.23
C LYS A 34 -20.89 30.17 35.03
N GLU A 35 -22.19 30.00 34.79
CA GLU A 35 -23.15 31.08 34.50
C GLU A 35 -22.70 32.01 33.36
N SER A 36 -22.12 31.41 32.33
CA SER A 36 -21.68 32.10 31.12
C SER A 36 -22.84 32.77 30.38
N GLU A 37 -22.51 33.74 29.51
CA GLU A 37 -23.51 34.54 28.78
C GLU A 37 -24.44 33.64 27.96
N GLY A 38 -25.75 33.72 28.21
CA GLY A 38 -26.77 32.84 27.61
C GLY A 38 -27.12 31.57 28.41
N PHE A 39 -26.36 31.22 29.45
CA PHE A 39 -26.58 30.01 30.29
C PHE A 39 -26.83 30.37 31.78
N LYS A 40 -27.49 31.50 32.04
CA LYS A 40 -27.84 31.96 33.38
C LYS A 40 -29.22 31.47 33.79
N CYS A 41 -29.28 30.57 34.76
CA CYS A 41 -30.55 30.10 35.32
C CYS A 41 -31.12 31.14 36.29
N GLN A 42 -32.43 31.36 36.25
CA GLN A 42 -33.14 32.35 37.08
C GLN A 42 -33.34 31.83 38.52
N SER A 43 -33.27 30.52 38.72
CA SER A 43 -33.42 29.89 40.04
C SER A 43 -32.46 28.71 40.24
N SER A 44 -32.18 28.39 41.51
CA SER A 44 -31.39 27.21 41.91
C SER A 44 -32.08 25.88 41.50
N ILE A 45 -33.41 25.89 41.43
CA ILE A 45 -34.22 24.72 41.02
C ILE A 45 -34.06 24.48 39.51
N GLU A 46 -34.15 25.54 38.70
CA GLU A 46 -33.97 25.47 37.25
C GLU A 46 -32.56 24.99 36.88
N ARG A 47 -31.53 25.47 37.59
CA ARG A 47 -30.15 25.00 37.40
C ARG A 47 -30.01 23.50 37.63
N LYS A 48 -30.60 22.99 38.71
CA LYS A 48 -30.58 21.55 39.01
C LYS A 48 -31.27 20.75 37.91
N LEU A 49 -32.42 21.21 37.42
CA LEU A 49 -33.16 20.58 36.33
C LEU A 49 -32.34 20.53 35.03
N TRP A 50 -31.67 21.62 34.66
CA TRP A 50 -30.84 21.67 33.45
C TRP A 50 -29.65 20.72 33.55
N LEU A 51 -28.96 20.70 34.68
CA LEU A 51 -27.84 19.78 34.92
C LEU A 51 -28.30 18.31 34.90
N GLU A 52 -29.48 18.03 35.44
CA GLU A 52 -30.07 16.69 35.42
C GLU A 52 -30.44 16.26 33.99
N ASN A 53 -31.04 17.14 33.20
CA ASN A 53 -31.36 16.88 31.80
C ASN A 53 -30.12 16.60 30.95
N VAL A 54 -29.05 17.40 31.12
CA VAL A 54 -27.78 17.20 30.41
C VAL A 54 -27.13 15.87 30.82
N LYS A 55 -27.16 15.52 32.12
CA LYS A 55 -26.66 14.22 32.61
C LYS A 55 -27.47 13.04 32.08
N ASN A 56 -28.80 13.15 32.08
CA ASN A 56 -29.69 12.11 31.56
C ASN A 56 -29.48 11.90 30.06
N PHE A 57 -29.33 12.99 29.30
CA PHE A 57 -29.02 12.92 27.87
C PHE A 57 -27.62 12.33 27.62
N LYS A 58 -26.59 12.73 28.37
CA LYS A 58 -25.25 12.12 28.28
C LYS A 58 -25.30 10.61 28.54
N LYS A 59 -26.03 10.18 29.58
CA LYS A 59 -26.22 8.75 29.91
C LYS A 59 -26.96 8.00 28.81
N LEU A 60 -27.93 8.63 28.15
CA LEU A 60 -28.64 8.07 26.99
C LEU A 60 -27.67 7.88 25.80
N VAL A 61 -26.85 8.90 25.50
CA VAL A 61 -25.84 8.82 24.44
C VAL A 61 -24.78 7.76 24.77
N GLU A 62 -24.35 7.63 26.02
CA GLU A 62 -23.38 6.60 26.41
C GLU A 62 -23.93 5.17 26.32
N SER A 63 -25.17 4.96 26.73
CA SER A 63 -25.78 3.63 26.78
C SER A 63 -26.33 3.15 25.45
N ARG A 64 -26.96 4.03 24.66
CA ARG A 64 -27.73 3.64 23.47
C ARG A 64 -27.05 3.97 22.14
N TRP A 65 -26.22 5.01 22.07
CA TRP A 65 -25.63 5.47 20.80
C TRP A 65 -24.83 4.39 20.08
N ASN A 66 -23.98 3.67 20.82
CA ASN A 66 -23.15 2.61 20.25
C ASN A 66 -23.98 1.42 19.77
N ILE A 67 -25.11 1.15 20.41
CA ILE A 67 -25.96 -0.01 20.10
C ILE A 67 -26.88 0.31 18.93
N GLU A 68 -27.55 1.47 18.94
CA GLU A 68 -28.61 1.79 17.97
C GLU A 68 -28.07 2.41 16.67
N LEU A 69 -27.04 3.25 16.77
CA LEU A 69 -26.51 3.99 15.62
C LEU A 69 -25.09 3.55 15.27
N GLY A 70 -24.22 3.40 16.28
CA GLY A 70 -22.82 3.02 16.09
C GLY A 70 -22.66 1.64 15.47
N SER A 71 -23.40 0.64 15.95
CA SER A 71 -23.32 -0.74 15.45
C SER A 71 -23.80 -0.86 14.00
N LEU A 72 -24.91 -0.20 13.66
CA LEU A 72 -25.51 -0.23 12.33
C LEU A 72 -24.64 0.54 11.32
N ALA A 73 -24.13 1.70 11.73
CA ALA A 73 -23.17 2.46 10.93
C ALA A 73 -21.87 1.68 10.69
N ASN A 74 -21.34 1.00 11.73
CA ASN A 74 -20.15 0.19 11.58
C ASN A 74 -20.39 -1.03 10.69
N LYS A 75 -21.54 -1.70 10.84
CA LYS A 75 -21.97 -2.79 9.95
C LYS A 75 -22.03 -2.31 8.50
N ASP A 76 -22.72 -1.22 8.21
CA ASP A 76 -22.79 -0.65 6.85
C ASP A 76 -21.41 -0.23 6.31
N LEU A 77 -20.51 0.28 7.15
CA LEU A 77 -19.12 0.58 6.75
C LEU A 77 -18.34 -0.66 6.36
N GLN A 78 -18.38 -1.69 7.20
CA GLN A 78 -17.73 -2.97 6.88
C GLN A 78 -18.37 -3.57 5.63
N GLU A 79 -19.70 -3.46 5.52
CA GLU A 79 -20.43 -3.98 4.39
C GLU A 79 -20.18 -3.26 3.06
N LYS A 80 -19.73 -2.01 3.10
CA LYS A 80 -19.27 -1.29 1.91
C LYS A 80 -17.82 -1.55 1.60
N ARG A 81 -17.01 -1.88 2.61
CA ARG A 81 -15.58 -2.18 2.47
C ARG A 81 -15.34 -3.48 1.70
N TRP A 82 -15.96 -4.58 2.11
CA TRP A 82 -15.80 -5.90 1.47
C TRP A 82 -16.40 -6.01 0.05
N LYS A 83 -17.38 -5.18 -0.32
CA LYS A 83 -18.02 -5.15 -1.66
C LYS A 83 -17.19 -4.37 -2.70
N LYS A 84 -16.17 -3.62 -2.28
CA LYS A 84 -15.39 -2.76 -3.17
C LYS A 84 -14.25 -3.56 -3.81
N PRO A 85 -14.14 -3.61 -5.14
CA PRO A 85 -13.04 -4.31 -5.79
C PRO A 85 -11.70 -3.68 -5.40
N LEU A 86 -10.76 -4.51 -4.95
CA LEU A 86 -9.41 -4.07 -4.63
C LEU A 86 -8.65 -3.80 -5.93
N LEU A 87 -8.49 -2.53 -6.26
CA LEU A 87 -7.68 -2.10 -7.38
C LEU A 87 -6.21 -2.03 -6.96
N LEU A 88 -5.43 -3.05 -7.29
CA LEU A 88 -3.97 -3.04 -7.13
C LEU A 88 -3.31 -2.52 -8.42
N PRO A 89 -2.37 -1.56 -8.32
CA PRO A 89 -1.55 -1.12 -9.44
C PRO A 89 -0.77 -2.30 -10.05
N LEU A 90 -0.77 -2.45 -11.36
CA LEU A 90 -0.09 -3.54 -12.05
C LEU A 90 1.43 -3.28 -12.12
N ILE A 91 2.22 -4.36 -12.01
CA ILE A 91 3.69 -4.31 -12.07
C ILE A 91 4.17 -3.94 -13.49
N SER A 92 3.35 -4.20 -14.51
CA SER A 92 3.62 -3.92 -15.93
C SER A 92 3.88 -2.44 -16.26
N ASP A 93 3.57 -1.53 -15.33
CA ASP A 93 3.66 -0.09 -15.54
C ASP A 93 5.11 0.44 -15.42
N MET A 94 6.14 -0.39 -15.20
CA MET A 94 7.53 0.10 -15.08
C MET A 94 8.17 0.61 -16.38
N ASN A 95 7.53 0.44 -17.54
CA ASN A 95 8.04 0.94 -18.84
C ASN A 95 7.85 2.46 -19.05
N ILE A 96 7.22 3.18 -18.10
CA ILE A 96 6.97 4.63 -18.19
C ILE A 96 8.27 5.44 -18.21
N ALA A 97 9.26 5.01 -17.42
CA ALA A 97 10.51 5.75 -17.25
C ALA A 97 11.28 5.86 -18.59
N ASN A 98 11.24 4.82 -19.41
CA ASN A 98 11.88 4.81 -20.73
C ASN A 98 11.19 5.75 -21.73
N ASN A 99 9.85 5.85 -21.71
CA ASN A 99 9.11 6.79 -22.53
C ASN A 99 9.36 8.26 -22.13
N CYS A 100 9.52 8.52 -20.82
CA CYS A 100 9.93 9.84 -20.34
C CYS A 100 11.35 10.18 -20.81
N LYS A 101 12.28 9.22 -20.82
CA LYS A 101 13.67 9.43 -21.28
C LYS A 101 13.68 10.04 -22.68
N GLN A 102 12.96 9.46 -23.64
CA GLN A 102 12.95 9.95 -25.03
C GLN A 102 12.40 11.38 -25.20
N LEU A 103 11.46 11.83 -24.36
CA LEU A 103 10.90 13.18 -24.44
C LEU A 103 11.89 14.28 -24.03
N PHE A 104 12.84 13.97 -23.14
CA PHE A 104 13.71 14.97 -22.54
C PHE A 104 15.13 15.01 -23.10
N TYR A 105 15.56 13.97 -23.86
CA TYR A 105 16.80 14.03 -24.65
C TYR A 105 16.65 14.90 -25.92
N ASN A 106 15.43 15.20 -26.34
CA ASN A 106 15.16 16.05 -27.50
C ASN A 106 15.23 17.55 -27.14
N ASN A 107 16.39 18.05 -26.66
CA ASN A 107 16.94 19.43 -26.57
C ASN A 107 16.06 20.71 -26.55
N GLN A 108 14.73 20.65 -26.44
CA GLN A 108 13.82 21.79 -26.31
C GLN A 108 13.56 22.06 -24.83
N TYR A 109 14.55 22.68 -24.20
CA TYR A 109 14.47 23.10 -22.80
C TYR A 109 13.61 24.36 -22.70
N ASN A 110 12.30 24.16 -22.58
CA ASN A 110 11.35 25.21 -22.22
C ASN A 110 10.95 25.08 -20.75
N GLU A 111 10.41 26.15 -20.16
CA GLU A 111 9.92 26.13 -18.78
C GLU A 111 8.85 25.04 -18.56
N ASN A 112 7.99 24.80 -19.56
CA ASN A 112 6.98 23.73 -19.53
C ASN A 112 7.63 22.34 -19.50
N THR A 113 8.64 22.10 -20.34
CA THR A 113 9.39 20.84 -20.37
C THR A 113 10.05 20.58 -19.02
N TYR A 114 10.63 21.61 -18.39
CA TYR A 114 11.21 21.50 -17.05
C TYR A 114 10.13 21.13 -16.00
N LYS A 115 8.98 21.83 -16.02
CA LYS A 115 7.82 21.53 -15.13
C LYS A 115 7.38 20.08 -15.26
N GLU A 116 7.30 19.57 -16.48
CA GLU A 116 6.91 18.18 -16.74
C GLU A 116 7.96 17.19 -16.22
N LEU A 117 9.26 17.47 -16.41
CA LEU A 117 10.33 16.62 -15.91
C LEU A 117 10.32 16.52 -14.38
N VAL A 118 10.09 17.65 -13.69
CA VAL A 118 9.94 17.68 -12.22
C VAL A 118 8.78 16.78 -11.79
N GLN A 119 7.61 16.92 -12.42
CA GLN A 119 6.43 16.13 -12.08
C GLN A 119 6.60 14.64 -12.39
N CYS A 120 7.15 14.30 -13.55
CA CYS A 120 7.42 12.91 -13.93
C CYS A 120 8.42 12.26 -12.96
N SER A 121 9.54 12.92 -12.67
CA SER A 121 10.57 12.41 -11.76
C SER A 121 10.04 12.21 -10.34
N LEU A 122 9.30 13.21 -9.82
CA LEU A 122 8.68 13.13 -8.50
C LEU A 122 7.66 11.99 -8.42
N ALA A 123 6.78 11.87 -9.42
CA ALA A 123 5.77 10.83 -9.45
C ALA A 123 6.39 9.43 -9.54
N LEU A 124 7.37 9.23 -10.44
CA LEU A 124 8.09 7.97 -10.58
C LEU A 124 8.80 7.59 -9.29
N LEU A 125 9.43 8.54 -8.60
CA LEU A 125 10.14 8.27 -7.35
C LEU A 125 9.18 7.90 -6.21
N ILE A 126 8.03 8.59 -6.10
CA ILE A 126 6.98 8.24 -5.13
C ILE A 126 6.40 6.86 -5.42
N VAL A 127 6.11 6.57 -6.69
CA VAL A 127 5.59 5.28 -7.13
C VAL A 127 6.61 4.20 -6.82
N PHE A 128 7.86 4.33 -7.24
CA PHE A 128 8.92 3.35 -7.03
C PHE A 128 9.11 3.01 -5.55
N ASN A 129 9.28 4.02 -4.70
CA ASN A 129 9.50 3.79 -3.26
C ASN A 129 8.22 3.41 -2.50
N ARG A 130 7.04 3.50 -3.13
CA ARG A 130 5.73 3.25 -2.50
C ARG A 130 5.57 4.00 -1.16
N ARG A 131 6.21 5.16 -0.99
CA ARG A 131 6.29 5.94 0.28
C ARG A 131 5.21 7.00 0.40
N ARG A 132 5.14 7.77 1.51
CA ARG A 132 4.24 8.94 1.56
C ARG A 132 4.74 10.03 0.64
N ILE A 133 3.81 10.85 0.13
CA ILE A 133 4.17 11.97 -0.74
C ILE A 133 5.12 12.93 0.01
N GLY A 134 4.79 13.22 1.26
CA GLY A 134 5.64 14.03 2.15
C GLY A 134 7.03 13.45 2.40
N ASP A 135 7.23 12.15 2.25
CA ASP A 135 8.54 11.53 2.47
C ASP A 135 9.51 11.83 1.31
N VAL A 136 8.98 12.11 0.11
CA VAL A 136 9.75 12.25 -1.13
C VAL A 136 9.75 13.69 -1.65
N GLN A 137 8.62 14.41 -1.57
CA GLN A 137 8.49 15.75 -2.17
C GLN A 137 9.41 16.80 -1.55
N PHE A 138 9.82 16.58 -0.29
CA PHE A 138 10.72 17.47 0.45
C PHE A 138 12.20 17.11 0.30
N LEU A 139 12.56 16.27 -0.67
CA LEU A 139 13.95 15.91 -0.91
C LEU A 139 14.80 17.16 -1.19
N LYS A 140 15.82 17.39 -0.37
CA LYS A 140 16.75 18.50 -0.51
C LYS A 140 17.93 18.16 -1.40
N ILE A 141 18.52 19.19 -2.01
CA ILE A 141 19.70 19.04 -2.88
C ILE A 141 20.93 18.60 -2.08
N GLU A 142 21.10 19.15 -0.87
CA GLU A 142 22.17 18.74 0.06
C GLU A 142 22.11 17.23 0.33
N ASP A 143 20.95 16.72 0.72
CA ASP A 143 20.74 15.30 1.02
C ASP A 143 20.98 14.41 -0.20
N TYR A 144 20.60 14.87 -1.39
CA TYR A 144 20.85 14.14 -2.64
C TYR A 144 22.33 14.11 -3.01
N LYS A 145 23.09 15.19 -2.77
CA LYS A 145 24.51 15.28 -3.11
C LYS A 145 25.41 14.57 -2.10
N LEU A 146 24.94 14.29 -0.89
CA LEU A 146 25.68 13.52 0.10
C LEU A 146 25.94 12.09 -0.40
N GLU A 147 27.19 11.80 -0.75
CA GLU A 147 27.64 10.44 -1.04
C GLU A 147 27.99 9.74 0.28
N LYS A 148 27.13 8.81 0.72
CA LYS A 148 27.38 7.96 1.90
C LYS A 148 27.91 6.57 1.54
N ASN A 149 28.60 6.45 0.41
CA ASN A 149 29.13 5.17 -0.07
C ASN A 149 30.14 4.55 0.91
N ASN A 150 30.83 5.36 1.72
CA ASN A 150 31.86 4.87 2.64
C ASN A 150 31.37 4.11 3.89
N ILE A 151 30.08 4.14 4.25
CA ILE A 151 29.60 3.43 5.46
C ILE A 151 29.38 1.93 5.18
N PHE A 152 29.20 1.54 3.91
CA PHE A 152 28.83 0.18 3.55
C PHE A 152 30.01 -0.69 3.10
N ALA A 153 31.19 -0.11 2.84
CA ALA A 153 32.37 -0.85 2.41
C ALA A 153 32.73 -2.00 3.38
N ASP A 154 32.59 -1.77 4.69
CA ASP A 154 32.91 -2.76 5.72
C ASP A 154 31.87 -3.90 5.80
N PHE A 155 30.64 -3.67 5.34
CA PHE A 155 29.53 -4.64 5.38
C PHE A 155 29.21 -5.28 4.02
N GLU A 156 29.88 -4.82 2.96
CA GLU A 156 29.71 -5.31 1.59
C GLU A 156 30.05 -6.81 1.49
N SER A 157 30.96 -7.29 2.34
CA SER A 157 31.34 -8.70 2.44
C SER A 157 30.24 -9.63 2.95
N ILE A 158 29.23 -9.09 3.65
CA ILE A 158 28.10 -9.86 4.23
C ILE A 158 26.97 -10.05 3.21
N LEU A 159 26.89 -9.17 2.21
CA LEU A 159 25.84 -9.19 1.19
C LEU A 159 26.08 -10.32 0.18
N THR A 160 25.00 -10.95 -0.25
CA THR A 160 25.01 -11.88 -1.38
C THR A 160 25.36 -11.14 -2.68
N GLU A 161 25.82 -11.87 -3.70
CA GLU A 161 26.23 -11.28 -4.98
C GLU A 161 25.08 -10.52 -5.67
N SER A 162 23.86 -11.04 -5.56
CA SER A 162 22.64 -10.37 -6.05
C SER A 162 22.33 -9.09 -5.27
N GLU A 163 22.52 -9.09 -3.95
CA GLU A 163 22.31 -7.91 -3.11
C GLU A 163 23.33 -6.81 -3.42
N LYS A 164 24.60 -7.15 -3.64
CA LYS A 164 25.65 -6.20 -4.07
C LYS A 164 25.32 -5.52 -5.39
N VAL A 165 24.87 -6.30 -6.37
CA VAL A 165 24.45 -5.75 -7.67
C VAL A 165 23.23 -4.84 -7.50
N LEU A 166 22.30 -5.17 -6.61
CA LEU A 166 21.12 -4.35 -6.35
C LEU A 166 21.47 -3.07 -5.57
N THR A 167 22.35 -3.13 -4.57
CA THR A 167 22.78 -1.94 -3.81
C THR A 167 23.56 -0.97 -4.69
N GLY A 168 24.31 -1.47 -5.68
CA GLY A 168 24.99 -0.63 -6.68
C GLY A 168 24.05 0.11 -7.64
N LYS A 169 22.89 -0.48 -7.98
CA LYS A 169 21.92 0.09 -8.95
C LYS A 169 21.07 1.24 -8.41
N TYR A 170 21.01 1.42 -7.09
CA TYR A 170 20.16 2.42 -6.47
C TYR A 170 20.96 3.36 -5.59
N LYS A 171 20.83 4.67 -5.83
CA LYS A 171 21.37 5.67 -4.91
C LYS A 171 20.48 5.76 -3.67
N ARG A 172 21.07 5.50 -2.50
CA ARG A 172 20.40 5.58 -1.20
C ARG A 172 20.54 6.98 -0.61
N VAL A 173 19.43 7.69 -0.46
CA VAL A 173 19.39 9.03 0.16
C VAL A 173 18.62 8.98 1.46
N ILE A 174 19.05 9.74 2.47
CA ILE A 174 18.31 9.91 3.72
C ILE A 174 17.76 11.33 3.75
N ASN A 175 16.44 11.45 3.89
CA ASN A 175 15.74 12.73 4.01
C ASN A 175 15.10 12.87 5.40
N SER A 176 14.87 14.10 5.85
CA SER A 176 14.16 14.39 7.09
C SER A 176 12.63 14.33 6.88
N GLY A 177 11.99 13.34 7.49
CA GLY A 177 10.54 13.16 7.46
C GLY A 177 9.81 13.98 8.54
N LYS A 178 8.47 13.92 8.51
CA LYS A 178 7.63 14.53 9.55
C LYS A 178 7.96 13.95 10.93
N GLY A 179 8.26 14.83 11.89
CA GLY A 179 8.63 14.44 13.26
C GLY A 179 10.10 14.03 13.43
N SER A 180 11.01 14.57 12.61
CA SER A 180 12.47 14.37 12.70
C SER A 180 12.92 12.91 12.52
N LYS A 181 12.10 12.08 11.87
CA LYS A 181 12.46 10.70 11.55
C LYS A 181 13.22 10.66 10.22
N ALA A 182 14.34 9.97 10.20
CA ALA A 182 15.09 9.70 8.97
C ALA A 182 14.28 8.79 8.04
N VAL A 183 14.13 9.21 6.79
CA VAL A 183 13.43 8.48 5.73
C VAL A 183 14.45 8.08 4.67
N VAL A 184 14.54 6.79 4.37
CA VAL A 184 15.43 6.27 3.32
C VAL A 184 14.72 6.24 1.96
N ILE A 185 15.27 6.90 0.97
CA ILE A 185 14.74 6.93 -0.41
C ILE A 185 15.75 6.21 -1.31
N LEU A 186 15.28 5.23 -2.07
CA LEU A 186 16.05 4.55 -3.11
C LEU A 186 15.76 5.22 -4.45
N ILE A 187 16.82 5.67 -5.13
CA ILE A 187 16.72 6.41 -6.39
C ILE A 187 17.35 5.55 -7.51
N PRO A 188 16.54 4.98 -8.42
CA PRO A 188 17.02 4.27 -9.61
C PRO A 188 17.85 5.17 -10.53
N GLU A 189 18.85 4.61 -11.20
CA GLU A 189 19.71 5.32 -12.17
C GLU A 189 18.93 6.20 -13.15
N ILE A 190 17.85 5.69 -13.76
CA ILE A 190 17.03 6.46 -14.69
C ILE A 190 16.41 7.73 -14.07
N ILE A 191 16.09 7.69 -12.76
CA ILE A 191 15.57 8.86 -12.05
C ILE A 191 16.73 9.79 -11.65
N GLN A 192 17.92 9.24 -11.36
CA GLN A 192 19.12 10.04 -11.13
C GLN A 192 19.48 10.87 -12.36
N ASP A 193 19.41 10.27 -13.56
CA ASP A 193 19.58 10.99 -14.83
C ASP A 193 18.64 12.20 -14.93
N PHE A 194 17.35 12.00 -14.63
CA PHE A 194 16.36 13.08 -14.65
C PHE A 194 16.65 14.16 -13.60
N ILE A 195 17.03 13.76 -12.39
CA ILE A 195 17.40 14.71 -11.32
C ILE A 195 18.64 15.52 -11.75
N ASN A 196 19.64 14.88 -12.36
CA ASN A 196 20.85 15.57 -12.83
C ASN A 196 20.49 16.61 -13.91
N ILE A 197 19.67 16.26 -14.90
CA ILE A 197 19.17 17.22 -15.92
C ILE A 197 18.43 18.40 -15.26
N LEU A 198 17.63 18.14 -14.21
CA LEU A 198 16.94 19.19 -13.45
C LEU A 198 17.93 20.10 -12.73
N LEU A 199 18.96 19.55 -12.10
CA LEU A 199 19.98 20.32 -11.38
C LEU A 199 20.83 21.16 -12.35
N ASP A 200 21.19 20.63 -13.51
CA ASP A 200 22.00 21.32 -14.52
C ASP A 200 21.29 22.54 -15.11
N ASN A 201 19.96 22.44 -15.30
CA ASN A 201 19.14 23.53 -15.84
C ASN A 201 18.46 24.39 -14.77
N ARG A 202 18.72 24.14 -13.48
CA ARG A 202 18.02 24.78 -12.36
C ARG A 202 18.18 26.29 -12.36
N SER A 203 19.37 26.80 -12.64
CA SER A 203 19.71 28.24 -12.59
C SER A 203 18.88 29.09 -13.55
N LYS A 204 18.31 28.49 -14.60
CA LYS A 204 17.47 29.17 -15.59
C LYS A 204 16.03 29.40 -15.09
N TYR A 205 15.51 28.51 -14.25
CA TYR A 205 14.07 28.44 -13.97
C TYR A 205 13.69 28.54 -12.49
N ILE A 206 14.63 28.27 -11.57
CA ILE A 206 14.37 28.20 -10.13
C ILE A 206 15.28 29.20 -9.40
N PRO A 207 14.74 30.00 -8.45
CA PRO A 207 15.54 30.88 -7.61
C PRO A 207 16.60 30.13 -6.79
N SER A 208 17.76 30.75 -6.58
CA SER A 208 18.88 30.17 -5.82
C SER A 208 18.58 29.92 -4.34
N ASP A 209 17.60 30.63 -3.75
CA ASP A 209 17.13 30.40 -2.36
C ASP A 209 16.43 29.05 -2.17
N ASN A 210 16.04 28.37 -3.25
CA ASN A 210 15.27 27.14 -3.15
C ASN A 210 16.19 25.92 -2.94
N GLU A 211 16.05 25.23 -1.81
CA GLU A 211 16.85 24.05 -1.42
C GLU A 211 16.30 22.71 -1.92
N TYR A 212 15.07 22.66 -2.46
CA TYR A 212 14.40 21.40 -2.82
C TYR A 212 14.73 20.94 -4.23
N VAL A 213 14.97 19.63 -4.40
CA VAL A 213 15.24 19.01 -5.70
C VAL A 213 14.06 19.24 -6.65
N PHE A 214 12.84 18.94 -6.19
CA PHE A 214 11.63 18.97 -7.02
C PHE A 214 10.94 20.34 -7.05
N ALA A 215 11.68 21.44 -7.20
CA ALA A 215 11.09 22.77 -7.30
C ALA A 215 10.42 23.00 -8.67
N THR A 216 9.25 23.63 -8.69
CA THR A 216 8.50 23.92 -9.93
C THR A 216 8.62 25.41 -10.30
N PRO A 217 8.98 25.75 -11.55
CA PRO A 217 9.07 27.15 -12.00
C PRO A 217 7.73 27.89 -11.85
N GLY A 218 7.77 29.16 -11.44
CA GLY A 218 6.57 29.99 -11.27
C GLY A 218 5.59 29.53 -10.17
N SER A 219 5.98 28.57 -9.33
CA SER A 219 5.18 28.11 -8.18
C SER A 219 5.40 29.02 -6.98
N THR A 220 4.33 29.33 -6.24
CA THR A 220 4.41 29.99 -4.92
C THR A 220 4.96 29.06 -3.84
N ILE A 221 4.85 27.75 -4.05
CA ILE A 221 5.32 26.70 -3.13
C ILE A 221 6.77 26.35 -3.46
N LYS A 222 7.64 26.25 -2.44
CA LYS A 222 9.07 25.96 -2.60
C LYS A 222 9.36 24.53 -3.11
N TRP A 223 8.44 23.58 -2.94
CA TRP A 223 8.60 22.18 -3.38
C TRP A 223 7.51 21.77 -4.38
N GLY A 224 7.74 20.65 -5.06
CA GLY A 224 6.83 20.10 -6.06
C GLY A 224 5.63 19.40 -5.43
N ASN A 225 4.46 19.51 -6.07
CA ASN A 225 3.24 18.90 -5.58
C ASN A 225 3.11 17.45 -6.05
N GLY A 226 3.38 16.50 -5.16
CA GLY A 226 3.35 15.07 -5.49
C GLY A 226 1.96 14.53 -5.88
N ASP A 227 0.88 15.09 -5.35
CA ASP A 227 -0.48 14.68 -5.73
C ASP A 227 -0.78 15.05 -7.19
N VAL A 228 -0.38 16.26 -7.60
CA VAL A 228 -0.50 16.73 -8.98
C VAL A 228 0.39 15.90 -9.90
N ALA A 229 1.62 15.64 -9.48
CA ALA A 229 2.59 14.83 -10.22
C ALA A 229 2.04 13.42 -10.53
N ILE A 230 1.51 12.72 -9.51
CA ILE A 230 0.94 11.38 -9.70
C ILE A 230 -0.29 11.42 -10.61
N LYS A 231 -1.19 12.39 -10.42
CA LYS A 231 -2.37 12.54 -11.31
C LYS A 231 -1.96 12.79 -12.75
N ASN A 232 -0.95 13.62 -12.99
CA ASN A 232 -0.46 13.92 -14.32
C ASN A 232 0.21 12.69 -14.95
N LEU A 233 1.02 11.95 -14.18
CA LEU A 233 1.59 10.68 -14.60
C LEU A 233 0.49 9.70 -15.01
N SER A 234 -0.52 9.49 -14.16
CA SER A 234 -1.64 8.57 -14.43
C SER A 234 -2.50 8.94 -15.63
N ARG A 235 -2.57 10.23 -16.00
CA ARG A 235 -3.25 10.68 -17.23
C ARG A 235 -2.41 10.47 -18.48
N LYS A 236 -1.09 10.68 -18.39
CA LYS A 236 -0.17 10.49 -19.51
C LYS A 236 -0.01 9.02 -19.89
N ILE A 237 -0.21 8.13 -18.94
CA ILE A 237 -0.10 6.68 -19.16
C ILE A 237 -1.49 6.11 -19.44
N LYS A 238 -1.59 5.26 -20.46
CA LYS A 238 -2.78 4.45 -20.73
C LYS A 238 -2.90 3.32 -19.71
N LEU A 239 -3.15 3.66 -18.45
CA LEU A 239 -3.38 2.68 -17.39
C LEU A 239 -4.76 2.07 -17.57
N LYS A 240 -4.88 0.75 -17.35
CA LYS A 240 -6.19 0.09 -17.29
C LYS A 240 -7.06 0.69 -16.18
N ASN A 241 -6.45 1.05 -15.05
CA ASN A 241 -7.12 1.63 -13.88
C ASN A 241 -6.34 2.83 -13.31
N PRO A 242 -6.46 4.04 -13.88
CA PRO A 242 -5.74 5.23 -13.41
C PRO A 242 -6.05 5.58 -11.95
N GLU A 243 -7.30 5.35 -11.53
CA GLU A 243 -7.77 5.54 -10.15
C GLU A 243 -7.03 4.65 -9.14
N ALA A 244 -6.43 3.53 -9.58
CA ALA A 244 -5.68 2.63 -8.72
C ALA A 244 -4.34 3.24 -8.26
N ILE A 245 -3.76 4.16 -9.05
CA ILE A 245 -2.48 4.80 -8.74
C ILE A 245 -2.74 6.00 -7.83
N SER A 246 -2.90 5.70 -6.54
CA SER A 246 -2.78 6.69 -5.47
C SER A 246 -1.79 6.22 -4.46
N THR A 247 -1.11 7.15 -3.79
CA THR A 247 -0.05 6.82 -2.85
C THR A 247 -0.56 5.98 -1.67
N ASN A 248 -1.81 6.19 -1.27
CA ASN A 248 -2.46 5.32 -0.29
C ASN A 248 -2.62 3.91 -0.84
N LYS A 249 -3.19 3.71 -2.04
CA LYS A 249 -3.40 2.39 -2.65
C LYS A 249 -2.07 1.65 -2.93
N LEU A 250 -1.04 2.37 -3.37
CA LEU A 250 0.32 1.86 -3.54
C LEU A 250 0.93 1.34 -2.22
N ARG A 251 0.69 2.04 -1.11
CA ARG A 251 1.06 1.58 0.24
C ARG A 251 0.22 0.40 0.75
N LYS A 252 -1.01 0.22 0.24
CA LYS A 252 -1.81 -0.98 0.51
C LYS A 252 -1.24 -2.18 -0.24
N GLN A 253 -0.91 -1.98 -1.52
CA GLN A 253 -0.34 -3.02 -2.38
C GLN A 253 0.93 -3.63 -1.77
N ILE A 254 1.85 -2.83 -1.26
CA ILE A 254 3.09 -3.36 -0.68
C ILE A 254 2.82 -4.25 0.54
N ALA A 255 1.89 -3.84 1.42
CA ALA A 255 1.47 -4.63 2.58
C ALA A 255 0.85 -5.97 2.16
N THR A 256 -0.01 -5.94 1.14
CA THR A 256 -0.62 -7.13 0.56
C THR A 256 0.42 -8.08 -0.04
N VAL A 257 1.40 -7.56 -0.78
CA VAL A 257 2.48 -8.39 -1.35
C VAL A 257 3.29 -9.06 -0.24
N MET A 258 3.60 -8.35 0.85
CA MET A 258 4.29 -8.94 2.01
C MET A 258 3.50 -10.08 2.65
N GLN A 259 2.18 -9.93 2.79
CA GLN A 259 1.31 -10.99 3.32
C GLN A 259 1.31 -12.23 2.41
N ILE A 260 1.29 -12.03 1.08
CA ILE A 260 1.37 -13.12 0.11
C ILE A 260 2.74 -13.82 0.18
N LEU A 261 3.83 -13.05 0.30
CA LEU A 261 5.18 -13.58 0.46
C LEU A 261 5.40 -14.30 1.80
N ASN A 262 4.46 -14.20 2.74
CA ASN A 262 4.47 -14.88 4.03
C ASN A 262 5.79 -14.68 4.80
N LEU A 263 6.24 -13.42 4.87
CA LEU A 263 7.47 -13.04 5.56
C LEU A 263 7.41 -13.38 7.06
N THR A 264 8.56 -13.70 7.64
CA THR A 264 8.70 -13.88 9.08
C THR A 264 8.45 -12.58 9.84
N LYS A 265 8.25 -12.68 11.16
CA LYS A 265 8.04 -11.49 12.02
C LYS A 265 9.23 -10.52 11.96
N ASP A 266 10.44 -11.06 11.91
CA ASP A 266 11.66 -10.25 11.87
C ASP A 266 11.84 -9.54 10.53
N GLU A 267 11.60 -10.25 9.41
CA GLU A 267 11.61 -9.64 8.07
C GLU A 267 10.52 -8.57 7.92
N THR A 268 9.32 -8.85 8.45
CA THR A 268 8.21 -7.88 8.46
C THR A 268 8.58 -6.63 9.26
N LYS A 269 9.24 -6.80 10.40
CA LYS A 269 9.72 -5.68 11.23
C LYS A 269 10.79 -4.87 10.51
N GLN A 270 11.82 -5.52 9.97
CA GLN A 270 12.86 -4.84 9.20
C GLN A 270 12.29 -4.02 8.03
N PHE A 271 11.35 -4.61 7.29
CA PHE A 271 10.69 -3.92 6.20
C PHE A 271 9.79 -2.76 6.68
N SER A 272 9.07 -2.94 7.78
CA SER A 272 8.21 -1.91 8.38
C SER A 272 9.02 -0.70 8.84
N ASP A 273 10.15 -0.96 9.51
CA ASP A 273 11.10 0.05 9.96
C ASP A 273 11.70 0.79 8.76
N PHE A 274 12.09 0.05 7.72
CA PHE A 274 12.54 0.65 6.46
C PHE A 274 11.47 1.57 5.88
N MET A 275 10.22 1.12 5.73
CA MET A 275 9.15 1.92 5.12
C MET A 275 8.60 3.03 6.02
N GLY A 276 8.98 3.10 7.30
CA GLY A 276 8.48 4.11 8.24
C GLY A 276 7.03 3.88 8.66
N HIS A 277 6.62 2.60 8.75
CA HIS A 277 5.29 2.16 9.15
C HIS A 277 5.36 1.39 10.48
N THR A 278 4.33 1.52 11.33
CA THR A 278 4.20 0.68 12.53
C THR A 278 3.77 -0.72 12.15
N GLN A 279 4.37 -1.75 12.75
CA GLN A 279 4.06 -3.17 12.55
C GLN A 279 2.54 -3.49 12.59
N LYS A 280 1.81 -2.88 13.54
CA LYS A 280 0.35 -3.01 13.66
C LYS A 280 -0.45 -2.59 12.41
N THR A 281 0.10 -1.67 11.62
CA THR A 281 -0.53 -1.21 10.37
C THR A 281 -0.59 -2.35 9.34
N TYR A 282 0.35 -3.30 9.39
CA TYR A 282 0.42 -4.45 8.49
C TYR A 282 -0.42 -5.63 8.97
N GLU A 283 -0.47 -5.86 10.28
CA GLU A 283 -1.27 -6.93 10.89
C GLU A 283 -2.77 -6.70 10.75
N GLN A 284 -3.21 -5.43 10.70
CA GLN A 284 -4.63 -5.05 10.67
C GLN A 284 -5.15 -4.63 9.29
N SER A 285 -4.26 -4.48 8.30
CA SER A 285 -4.66 -3.93 7.00
C SER A 285 -4.54 -4.95 5.89
N TYR A 286 -5.71 -5.32 5.36
CA TYR A 286 -6.04 -5.95 4.08
C TYR A 286 -6.38 -7.44 4.12
N GLU A 287 -7.61 -7.69 3.68
CA GLU A 287 -8.32 -8.97 3.65
C GLU A 287 -8.33 -9.58 2.24
N LEU A 288 -8.42 -8.82 1.13
CA LEU A 288 -8.82 -9.45 -0.16
C LEU A 288 -7.90 -10.53 -0.79
N PRO A 289 -6.57 -10.37 -0.93
CA PRO A 289 -5.73 -11.48 -1.45
C PRO A 289 -5.42 -12.53 -0.40
N VAL A 290 -5.52 -12.11 0.86
CA VAL A 290 -5.58 -13.01 2.00
C VAL A 290 -6.87 -13.85 1.91
N ASP A 291 -8.00 -13.33 1.45
CA ASP A 291 -9.27 -14.04 1.33
C ASP A 291 -9.17 -15.14 0.28
N ILE A 292 -8.62 -14.91 -0.91
CA ILE A 292 -8.49 -16.00 -1.90
C ILE A 292 -7.57 -17.12 -1.37
N TYR A 293 -6.44 -16.75 -0.76
CA TYR A 293 -5.49 -17.73 -0.23
C TYR A 293 -6.01 -18.43 1.04
N GLN A 294 -6.69 -17.71 1.92
CA GLN A 294 -7.37 -18.24 3.09
C GLN A 294 -8.56 -19.09 2.67
N THR A 295 -9.37 -18.67 1.70
CA THR A 295 -10.45 -19.46 1.10
C THR A 295 -9.86 -20.74 0.55
N ALA A 296 -8.80 -20.72 -0.27
CA ALA A 296 -8.17 -21.94 -0.75
C ALA A 296 -7.68 -22.85 0.40
N LYS A 297 -7.05 -22.27 1.44
CA LYS A 297 -6.58 -23.01 2.63
C LYS A 297 -7.72 -23.58 3.48
N VAL A 298 -8.78 -22.82 3.68
CA VAL A 298 -9.96 -23.19 4.46
C VAL A 298 -10.80 -24.20 3.69
N SER A 299 -10.96 -24.03 2.37
CA SER A 299 -11.59 -25.00 1.47
C SER A 299 -10.93 -26.36 1.54
N LYS A 300 -9.58 -26.42 1.60
CA LYS A 300 -8.86 -27.69 1.85
C LYS A 300 -9.30 -28.34 3.17
N ILE A 301 -9.36 -27.57 4.26
CA ILE A 301 -9.78 -28.08 5.58
C ILE A 301 -11.24 -28.53 5.55
N LEU A 302 -12.14 -27.74 4.97
CA LEU A 302 -13.56 -28.05 4.88
C LEU A 302 -13.78 -29.33 4.05
N LEU A 303 -13.05 -29.52 2.96
CA LEU A 303 -13.11 -30.73 2.15
C LEU A 303 -12.56 -31.96 2.90
N MET A 304 -11.47 -31.81 3.67
CA MET A 304 -10.96 -32.88 4.54
C MET A 304 -11.97 -33.28 5.63
N MET A 305 -12.75 -32.32 6.13
CA MET A 305 -13.84 -32.59 7.07
C MET A 305 -15.01 -33.31 6.41
N GLU A 306 -15.35 -32.95 5.16
CA GLU A 306 -16.40 -33.58 4.36
C GLU A 306 -16.04 -35.04 3.99
N ASN A 307 -14.79 -35.28 3.60
CA ASN A 307 -14.26 -36.61 3.26
C ASN A 307 -14.00 -37.49 4.51
N GLY A 308 -14.29 -36.99 5.72
CA GLY A 308 -14.18 -37.76 6.97
C GLY A 308 -12.75 -38.15 7.37
N CYS A 309 -11.73 -37.63 6.70
CA CYS A 309 -10.34 -37.99 6.93
C CYS A 309 -9.50 -36.73 7.18
N VAL A 310 -9.00 -36.58 8.41
CA VAL A 310 -7.85 -35.72 8.69
C VAL A 310 -6.65 -36.66 8.88
N PRO A 311 -5.84 -36.90 7.84
CA PRO A 311 -4.69 -37.80 7.97
C PRO A 311 -3.81 -37.43 9.15
N ALA A 312 -3.42 -38.42 9.95
CA ALA A 312 -2.59 -38.23 11.14
C ALA A 312 -1.24 -37.55 10.81
N GLU A 313 -0.77 -37.70 9.57
CA GLU A 313 0.39 -37.02 9.01
C GLU A 313 0.29 -35.49 8.98
N TYR A 314 -0.91 -34.91 9.09
CA TYR A 314 -1.12 -33.46 9.16
C TYR A 314 -1.20 -32.94 10.60
N LYS A 315 -1.17 -33.82 11.60
CA LYS A 315 -1.17 -33.41 13.01
C LYS A 315 0.10 -32.62 13.34
N GLY A 316 -0.08 -31.36 13.74
CA GLY A 316 1.02 -30.46 14.09
C GLY A 316 1.72 -29.78 12.91
N LYS A 317 1.29 -30.03 11.66
CA LYS A 317 1.78 -29.32 10.48
C LYS A 317 1.08 -27.97 10.32
N SER A 318 1.79 -26.99 9.77
CA SER A 318 1.19 -25.70 9.42
C SER A 318 0.38 -25.79 8.13
N LEU A 319 -0.61 -24.92 7.92
CA LEU A 319 -1.46 -24.95 6.70
C LEU A 319 -0.68 -24.84 5.38
N SER A 320 0.53 -24.27 5.40
CA SER A 320 1.43 -24.22 4.23
C SER A 320 2.09 -25.56 3.90
N GLN A 321 2.11 -26.50 4.83
CA GLN A 321 2.74 -27.83 4.70
C GLN A 321 1.72 -28.91 4.31
N ILE A 322 0.45 -28.54 4.14
CA ILE A 322 -0.64 -29.45 3.74
C ILE A 322 -0.81 -29.34 2.22
N ASN A 323 -0.24 -30.31 1.51
CA ASN A 323 -0.46 -30.49 0.07
C ASN A 323 -1.57 -31.50 -0.14
N PHE A 324 -2.61 -31.07 -0.84
CA PHE A 324 -3.75 -31.90 -1.22
C PHE A 324 -3.72 -32.03 -2.73
N ASP A 325 -3.60 -33.25 -3.24
CA ASP A 325 -3.61 -33.52 -4.68
C ASP A 325 -5.05 -33.82 -5.10
N PHE A 326 -5.70 -32.84 -5.73
CA PHE A 326 -7.13 -32.88 -6.08
C PHE A 326 -7.50 -34.02 -7.03
N ASN A 327 -6.51 -34.59 -7.73
CA ASN A 327 -6.72 -35.61 -8.76
C ASN A 327 -6.67 -37.06 -8.25
N LEU A 328 -6.39 -37.31 -6.97
CA LEU A 328 -6.25 -38.69 -6.47
C LEU A 328 -7.50 -39.28 -5.82
N GLU A 329 -8.45 -38.47 -5.36
CA GLU A 329 -9.67 -38.97 -4.67
C GLU A 329 -10.91 -39.07 -5.56
N ASN A 330 -10.99 -38.32 -6.67
CA ASN A 330 -12.08 -38.46 -7.65
C ASN A 330 -11.93 -39.69 -8.57
N ALA A 331 -10.83 -40.45 -8.43
CA ALA A 331 -10.57 -41.65 -9.23
C ALA A 331 -11.12 -42.94 -8.59
N VAL A 332 -11.80 -42.86 -7.43
CA VAL A 332 -12.34 -44.05 -6.73
C VAL A 332 -13.86 -44.18 -6.87
N GLU A 333 -14.54 -43.27 -7.57
CA GLU A 333 -15.94 -43.45 -7.99
C GLU A 333 -16.02 -43.79 -9.48
N SER A 334 -15.47 -44.95 -9.85
CA SER A 334 -15.94 -45.68 -11.01
C SER A 334 -16.00 -47.16 -10.67
N ASP A 335 -17.19 -47.61 -10.29
CA ASP A 335 -17.55 -49.02 -10.22
C ASP A 335 -17.20 -49.72 -11.54
N THR A 336 -16.29 -50.68 -11.48
CA THR A 336 -16.37 -51.87 -12.33
C THR A 336 -15.78 -53.05 -11.57
N GLU A 337 -16.66 -53.96 -11.19
CA GLU A 337 -16.31 -55.35 -10.93
C GLU A 337 -15.58 -55.95 -12.15
N ALA A 338 -14.76 -56.96 -11.86
CA ALA A 338 -14.08 -57.91 -12.75
C ALA A 338 -12.67 -57.53 -13.26
N GLY A 339 -11.68 -58.13 -12.61
CA GLY A 339 -10.70 -58.97 -13.31
C GLY A 339 -9.46 -58.31 -13.90
N THR A 340 -8.32 -58.72 -13.35
CA THR A 340 -7.00 -58.84 -13.99
C THR A 340 -6.00 -57.71 -13.77
N GLU A 341 -4.86 -58.10 -13.18
CA GLU A 341 -3.62 -57.35 -12.98
C GLU A 341 -3.14 -56.67 -14.27
N ILE A 342 -2.68 -55.41 -14.17
CA ILE A 342 -1.46 -54.96 -14.88
C ILE A 342 -0.67 -54.00 -13.98
N VAL A 343 0.45 -54.52 -13.47
CA VAL A 343 1.59 -53.79 -12.92
C VAL A 343 2.15 -52.83 -13.97
N LEU A 344 2.45 -51.57 -13.63
CA LEU A 344 3.48 -50.80 -14.34
C LEU A 344 4.25 -49.88 -13.39
N SER A 345 5.55 -50.13 -13.37
CA SER A 345 6.61 -49.61 -12.52
C SER A 345 7.05 -48.19 -12.88
N LYS A 346 7.44 -47.44 -11.87
CA LYS A 346 8.27 -46.23 -12.00
C LYS A 346 9.67 -46.62 -12.44
N GLN A 347 10.22 -46.00 -13.49
CA GLN A 347 11.66 -45.79 -13.62
C GLN A 347 11.98 -44.38 -14.16
N ASN A 348 12.71 -43.65 -13.30
CA ASN A 348 13.75 -42.64 -13.56
C ASN A 348 14.64 -43.06 -14.77
N SER A 349 15.40 -42.24 -15.51
CA SER A 349 15.91 -40.86 -15.41
C SER A 349 16.73 -40.57 -16.69
N SER A 350 17.24 -39.33 -16.80
CA SER A 350 18.54 -38.94 -17.41
C SER A 350 18.69 -38.85 -18.95
N ILE A 351 18.68 -37.58 -19.39
CA ILE A 351 19.60 -36.86 -20.30
C ILE A 351 20.78 -37.67 -20.89
N VAL A 352 21.00 -37.58 -22.22
CA VAL A 352 22.22 -37.09 -22.93
C VAL A 352 22.01 -37.17 -24.46
N SER A 353 22.78 -36.34 -25.16
CA SER A 353 22.67 -35.67 -26.45
C SER A 353 23.28 -36.37 -27.68
N GLN A 354 23.10 -35.68 -28.83
CA GLN A 354 23.89 -35.66 -30.08
C GLN A 354 23.57 -36.75 -31.12
N ASP A 355 22.99 -36.35 -32.26
CA ASP A 355 23.63 -36.03 -33.58
C ASP A 355 23.27 -37.21 -34.49
N GLU A 356 22.88 -37.11 -35.76
CA GLU A 356 23.37 -36.29 -36.85
C GLU A 356 22.34 -36.48 -38.02
N THR A 357 22.08 -35.42 -38.81
CA THR A 357 21.91 -35.41 -40.29
C THR A 357 21.21 -36.58 -41.03
N LEU A 358 20.34 -36.42 -42.03
CA LEU A 358 20.41 -35.56 -43.22
C LEU A 358 19.15 -35.84 -44.10
N ASN A 359 18.70 -34.85 -44.90
CA ASN A 359 17.92 -34.97 -46.16
C ASN A 359 16.54 -35.68 -46.16
N ASP A 360 15.53 -35.28 -46.94
CA ASP A 360 15.51 -34.41 -48.11
C ASP A 360 14.07 -33.91 -48.35
N GLN A 361 13.98 -32.63 -48.74
CA GLN A 361 13.15 -32.10 -49.84
C GLN A 361 11.63 -32.39 -49.96
N ARG A 362 10.90 -31.26 -49.97
CA ARG A 362 10.18 -30.64 -51.12
C ARG A 362 8.64 -30.56 -51.09
N LEU A 363 8.18 -29.36 -51.48
CA LEU A 363 6.83 -28.90 -51.87
C LEU A 363 5.82 -28.81 -50.71
N LEU A 364 5.18 -27.68 -50.42
CA LEU A 364 4.79 -26.49 -51.19
C LEU A 364 4.71 -25.25 -50.27
#